data_AF-A0A091CVX3-F1
#
_entry.id   AF-A0A091CVX3-F1
#
_cell.length_a   1.000
_cell.length_b   1.000
_cell.length_c   1.000
_cell.angle_alpha   90.00
_cell.angle_beta   90.00
_cell.angle_gamma   90.00
#
_symmetry.space_group_name_H-M   'P 1'
#
loop_
_entity.id
_entity.type
_entity.pdbx_description
1 polymer ?
#
loop_
_entity_poly.entity_id
_entity_poly.type
_entity_poly.pdbx_seq_one_letter_code
_entity_poly.pdbx_strand_id
1 'polypeptide(L)'
;MEVAGEAVAAPEEAKLNRSRLRVSSKMLESEMEEHSEERHGLREVLLWLLLPNNHLVSLPWVLSSGFLHLMLLDMRSNTLTMLGPELLALSGLCMLLARNNRFDRPDMLPKGLTQTPLSHSLQVLNLSGNCF
;
A
#
# COMPACT_ATOMS: atom_id res chain seq x y z
N MET A 1 10.84 -6.10 24.73
CA MET A 1 9.72 -5.20 25.09
C MET A 1 9.71 -4.13 24.02
N GLU A 2 8.91 -4.30 22.96
CA GLU A 2 8.81 -3.25 21.93
C GLU A 2 7.41 -3.26 21.32
N VAL A 3 6.61 -2.39 21.93
CA VAL A 3 5.42 -1.66 21.44
C VAL A 3 4.53 -2.44 20.48
N ALA A 4 3.53 -3.09 21.08
CA ALA A 4 2.24 -3.33 20.43
C ALA A 4 1.71 -1.98 19.93
N GLY A 5 1.91 -1.70 18.64
CA GLY A 5 1.22 -0.64 17.94
C GLY A 5 -0.25 -1.01 17.93
N GLU A 6 -1.03 -0.31 18.75
CA GLU A 6 -2.48 -0.36 18.80
C GLU A 6 -3.01 0.11 17.45
N ALA A 7 -3.07 -0.82 16.49
CA ALA A 7 -3.52 -0.57 15.15
C ALA A 7 -5.04 -0.48 15.19
N VAL A 8 -5.57 0.75 15.11
CA VAL A 8 -6.93 1.16 14.71
C VAL A 8 -7.77 0.00 14.18
N ALA A 9 -8.36 -0.83 15.03
CA ALA A 9 -8.88 -2.13 14.61
C ALA A 9 -9.98 -1.97 13.54
N ALA A 10 -9.62 -2.15 12.27
CA ALA A 10 -10.59 -2.22 11.19
C ALA A 10 -11.33 -3.57 11.31
N PRO A 11 -12.63 -3.63 10.95
CA PRO A 11 -13.34 -4.89 10.88
C PRO A 11 -12.58 -5.87 9.98
N GLU A 12 -12.48 -7.13 10.38
CA GLU A 12 -11.73 -8.17 9.64
C GLU A 12 -12.21 -8.32 8.18
N GLU A 13 -13.46 -7.95 7.92
CA GLU A 13 -14.08 -7.93 6.59
C GLU A 13 -13.52 -6.83 5.67
N ALA A 14 -13.00 -5.74 6.23
CA ALA A 14 -12.39 -4.61 5.52
C ALA A 14 -10.86 -4.70 5.44
N LYS A 15 -10.31 -5.89 5.71
CA LYS A 15 -8.87 -6.16 5.76
C LYS A 15 -8.51 -7.26 4.78
N LEU A 16 -7.62 -6.94 3.84
CA LEU A 16 -7.13 -7.88 2.84
C LEU A 16 -5.68 -8.22 3.17
N ASN A 17 -5.48 -9.45 3.63
CA ASN A 17 -4.15 -9.97 3.91
C ASN A 17 -3.68 -10.91 2.80
N ARG A 18 -2.61 -10.52 2.12
CA ARG A 18 -1.95 -11.27 1.05
C ARG A 18 -0.45 -11.47 1.35
N SER A 19 -0.11 -11.62 2.63
CA SER A 19 1.27 -11.82 3.08
C SER A 19 1.85 -13.13 2.59
N ARG A 20 3.14 -13.15 2.19
CA ARG A 20 3.91 -14.37 1.86
C ARG A 20 3.36 -15.22 0.70
N LEU A 21 2.48 -14.67 -0.13
CA LEU A 21 1.93 -15.36 -1.29
C LEU A 21 2.79 -15.20 -2.55
N ARG A 22 3.98 -14.59 -2.43
CA ARG A 22 4.88 -14.26 -3.55
C ARG A 22 4.17 -13.39 -4.60
N VAL A 23 3.26 -12.52 -4.14
CA VAL A 23 2.51 -11.61 -5.03
C VAL A 23 3.50 -10.68 -5.71
N SER A 24 3.36 -10.57 -7.04
CA SER A 24 4.02 -9.55 -7.84
C SER A 24 3.02 -8.47 -8.23
N SER A 25 3.50 -7.28 -8.58
CA SER A 25 2.63 -6.16 -8.98
C SER A 25 1.69 -6.57 -10.12
N LYS A 26 2.23 -7.27 -11.13
CA LYS A 26 1.44 -7.82 -12.27
C LYS A 26 0.40 -8.84 -11.84
N MET A 27 0.73 -9.73 -10.91
CA MET A 27 -0.22 -10.72 -10.42
C MET A 27 -1.36 -10.05 -9.65
N LEU A 28 -1.06 -9.03 -8.85
CA LEU A 28 -2.09 -8.28 -8.15
C LEU A 28 -3.00 -7.54 -9.15
N GLU A 29 -2.43 -6.96 -10.20
CA GLU A 29 -3.18 -6.32 -11.28
C GLU A 29 -4.10 -7.33 -11.98
N SER A 30 -3.58 -8.50 -12.39
CA SER A 30 -4.38 -9.53 -13.06
C SER A 30 -5.49 -10.10 -12.17
N GLU A 31 -5.20 -10.44 -10.91
CA GLU A 31 -6.24 -10.93 -9.98
C GLU A 31 -7.37 -9.91 -9.78
N MET A 32 -7.01 -8.64 -9.83
CA MET A 32 -7.94 -7.55 -9.65
C MET A 32 -8.70 -7.21 -10.95
N GLU A 33 -8.09 -7.37 -12.12
CA GLU A 33 -8.77 -7.20 -13.40
C GLU A 33 -9.74 -8.36 -13.70
N GLU A 34 -9.32 -9.60 -13.42
CA GLU A 34 -10.09 -10.82 -13.71
C GLU A 34 -11.41 -10.90 -12.93
N HIS A 35 -11.46 -10.27 -11.76
CA HIS A 35 -12.66 -10.21 -10.92
C HIS A 35 -13.11 -8.77 -10.69
N SER A 36 -13.05 -7.92 -11.73
CA SER A 36 -13.30 -6.48 -11.62
C SER A 36 -14.61 -6.16 -10.87
N GLU A 37 -15.74 -6.78 -11.23
CA GLU A 37 -17.06 -6.50 -10.66
C GLU A 37 -17.21 -6.89 -9.18
N GLU A 38 -16.91 -8.14 -8.82
CA GLU A 38 -17.05 -8.62 -7.43
C GLU A 38 -16.00 -8.02 -6.49
N ARG A 39 -14.79 -7.77 -7.01
CA ARG A 39 -13.71 -7.16 -6.22
C ARG A 39 -13.83 -5.64 -6.17
N HIS A 40 -14.60 -4.98 -7.04
CA HIS A 40 -14.80 -3.54 -6.98
C HIS A 40 -15.41 -3.15 -5.64
N GLY A 41 -16.51 -3.80 -5.25
CA GLY A 41 -17.17 -3.55 -3.97
C GLY A 41 -16.26 -3.82 -2.78
N LEU A 42 -15.42 -4.86 -2.85
CA LEU A 42 -14.44 -5.14 -1.79
C LEU A 42 -13.36 -4.07 -1.66
N ARG A 43 -12.91 -3.44 -2.75
CA ARG A 43 -11.88 -2.39 -2.68
C ARG A 43 -12.44 -1.08 -2.12
N GLU A 44 -13.70 -0.77 -2.42
CA GLU A 44 -14.38 0.41 -1.88
C GLU A 44 -14.59 0.29 -0.37
N VAL A 45 -14.82 -0.91 0.16
CA VAL A 45 -14.93 -1.11 1.62
C VAL A 45 -13.59 -1.42 2.30
N LEU A 46 -12.50 -1.59 1.54
CA LEU A 46 -11.23 -1.99 2.10
C LEU A 46 -10.55 -0.84 2.84
N LEU A 47 -10.33 -1.03 4.13
CA LEU A 47 -9.60 -0.09 4.96
C LEU A 47 -8.12 -0.49 5.06
N TRP A 48 -7.82 -1.79 5.12
CA TRP A 48 -6.49 -2.30 5.43
C TRP A 48 -5.97 -3.27 4.37
N LEU A 49 -4.82 -2.97 3.78
CA LEU A 49 -4.17 -3.81 2.78
C LEU A 49 -2.80 -4.24 3.28
N LEU A 50 -2.66 -5.54 3.55
CA LEU A 50 -1.43 -6.14 4.06
C LEU A 50 -0.80 -7.00 2.97
N LEU A 51 0.29 -6.51 2.40
CA LEU A 51 1.14 -7.16 1.40
C LEU A 51 2.58 -7.42 1.88
N PRO A 52 2.85 -7.72 3.17
CA PRO A 52 4.21 -7.90 3.64
C PRO A 52 4.83 -9.20 3.09
N ASN A 53 6.15 -9.21 2.92
CA ASN A 53 6.91 -10.39 2.48
C ASN A 53 6.48 -10.92 1.09
N ASN A 54 6.36 -10.01 0.12
CA ASN A 54 6.06 -10.34 -1.27
C ASN A 54 7.20 -9.90 -2.20
N HIS A 55 6.98 -9.99 -3.52
CA HIS A 55 7.95 -9.61 -4.54
C HIS A 55 7.47 -8.39 -5.35
N LEU A 56 6.82 -7.44 -4.68
CA LEU A 56 6.40 -6.20 -5.32
C LEU A 56 7.64 -5.39 -5.70
N VAL A 57 7.70 -4.96 -6.96
CA VAL A 57 8.79 -4.12 -7.49
C VAL A 57 8.34 -2.66 -7.61
N SER A 58 7.05 -2.48 -7.92
CA SER A 58 6.36 -1.19 -7.96
C SER A 58 4.97 -1.30 -7.34
N LEU A 59 4.36 -0.16 -7.03
CA LEU A 59 2.93 -0.12 -6.76
C LEU A 59 2.15 -0.47 -8.03
N PRO A 60 1.21 -1.41 -7.97
CA PRO A 60 0.36 -1.71 -9.12
C PRO A 60 -0.65 -0.58 -9.40
N TRP A 61 -0.94 -0.33 -10.68
CA TRP A 61 -1.81 0.79 -11.09
C TRP A 61 -3.22 0.66 -10.53
N VAL A 62 -3.69 -0.56 -10.33
CA VAL A 62 -5.01 -0.86 -9.77
C VAL A 62 -5.21 -0.29 -8.36
N LEU A 63 -4.13 0.02 -7.63
CA LEU A 63 -4.23 0.69 -6.33
C LEU A 63 -4.84 2.10 -6.46
N SER A 64 -4.59 2.77 -7.59
CA SER A 64 -5.10 4.13 -7.83
C SER A 64 -6.58 4.20 -8.18
N SER A 65 -7.18 3.10 -8.63
CA SER A 65 -8.56 3.09 -9.14
C SER A 65 -9.56 2.36 -8.23
N GLY A 66 -9.13 1.77 -7.12
CA GLY A 66 -10.01 0.92 -6.30
C GLY A 66 -10.10 1.27 -4.82
N PHE A 67 -9.05 1.83 -4.23
CA PHE A 67 -8.89 1.85 -2.76
C PHE A 67 -9.12 3.24 -2.17
N LEU A 68 -10.32 3.78 -2.40
CA LEU A 68 -10.68 5.14 -1.98
C LEU A 68 -10.71 5.32 -0.45
N HIS A 69 -11.07 4.26 0.28
CA HIS A 69 -11.22 4.27 1.73
C HIS A 69 -10.05 3.64 2.48
N LEU A 70 -8.97 3.29 1.78
CA LEU A 70 -7.84 2.62 2.38
C LEU A 70 -7.12 3.53 3.37
N MET A 71 -7.05 3.10 4.62
CA MET A 71 -6.40 3.80 5.74
C MET A 71 -5.00 3.27 6.04
N LEU A 72 -4.76 1.97 5.81
CA LEU A 72 -3.47 1.33 6.11
C LEU A 72 -2.98 0.50 4.93
N LEU A 73 -1.74 0.75 4.52
CA LEU A 73 -1.03 -0.01 3.50
C LEU A 73 0.29 -0.52 4.07
N ASP A 74 0.40 -1.84 4.27
CA ASP A 74 1.65 -2.51 4.66
C ASP A 74 2.25 -3.26 3.47
N MET A 75 3.41 -2.82 3.02
CA MET A 75 4.21 -3.45 1.96
C MET A 75 5.64 -3.72 2.42
N ARG A 76 5.84 -4.01 3.71
CA ARG A 76 7.18 -4.27 4.24
C ARG A 76 7.83 -5.51 3.62
N SER A 77 9.16 -5.54 3.60
CA SER A 77 9.93 -6.69 3.11
C SER A 77 9.54 -7.11 1.69
N ASN A 78 9.38 -6.12 0.83
CA ASN A 78 9.22 -6.29 -0.62
C ASN A 78 10.50 -5.82 -1.32
N THR A 79 10.46 -5.74 -2.65
CA THR A 79 11.55 -5.25 -3.48
C THR A 79 11.21 -3.92 -4.15
N LEU A 80 10.37 -3.10 -3.50
CA LEU A 80 9.90 -1.83 -4.07
C LEU A 80 11.09 -0.89 -4.28
N THR A 81 11.23 -0.38 -5.50
CA THR A 81 12.27 0.62 -5.84
C THR A 81 11.72 2.03 -5.86
N MET A 82 10.41 2.18 -6.08
CA MET A 82 9.71 3.46 -6.09
C MET A 82 8.24 3.29 -5.70
N LEU A 83 7.71 4.34 -5.08
CA LEU A 83 6.28 4.58 -4.89
C LEU A 83 5.87 5.51 -6.04
N GLY A 84 5.15 4.97 -7.02
CA GLY A 84 4.72 5.75 -8.19
C GLY A 84 3.53 6.67 -7.87
N PRO A 85 3.00 7.37 -8.89
CA PRO A 85 1.84 8.26 -8.73
C PRO A 85 0.59 7.54 -8.25
N GLU A 86 0.55 6.21 -8.31
CA GLU A 86 -0.56 5.39 -7.84
C GLU A 86 -0.86 5.62 -6.36
N LEU A 87 0.17 5.92 -5.58
CA LEU A 87 0.06 6.27 -4.17
C LEU A 87 -0.77 7.55 -3.97
N LEU A 88 -0.66 8.52 -4.88
CA LEU A 88 -1.30 9.84 -4.77
C LEU A 88 -2.82 9.78 -4.80
N ALA A 89 -3.38 8.71 -5.38
CA ALA A 89 -4.82 8.47 -5.44
C ALA A 89 -5.40 7.97 -4.10
N LEU A 90 -4.56 7.48 -3.19
CA LEU A 90 -4.98 6.96 -1.87
C LEU A 90 -5.24 8.11 -0.88
N SER A 91 -6.24 8.94 -1.16
CA SER A 91 -6.55 10.15 -0.38
C SER A 91 -6.90 9.86 1.09
N GLY A 92 -7.44 8.69 1.41
CA GLY A 92 -7.80 8.27 2.77
C GLY A 92 -6.67 7.63 3.59
N LEU A 93 -5.46 7.48 3.02
CA LEU A 93 -4.40 6.68 3.65
C LEU A 93 -3.77 7.41 4.84
N CYS A 94 -3.91 6.81 6.03
CA CYS A 94 -3.33 7.33 7.26
C CYS A 94 -1.96 6.72 7.58
N MET A 95 -1.73 5.46 7.21
CA MET A 95 -0.53 4.72 7.56
C MET A 95 0.06 3.99 6.35
N LEU A 96 1.30 4.35 6.00
CA LEU A 96 2.10 3.68 4.97
C LEU A 96 3.32 3.03 5.60
N LEU A 97 3.38 1.70 5.56
CA LEU A 97 4.50 0.90 6.06
C LEU A 97 5.22 0.26 4.86
N ALA A 98 6.36 0.82 4.46
CA ALA A 98 7.18 0.28 3.37
C ALA A 98 8.63 0.03 3.82
N ARG A 99 8.80 -0.53 5.02
CA ARG A 99 10.12 -0.89 5.57
C ARG A 99 10.78 -2.06 4.84
N ASN A 100 12.11 -2.14 4.88
CA ASN A 100 12.90 -3.21 4.24
C ASN A 100 12.56 -3.39 2.75
N ASN A 101 12.50 -2.28 2.01
CA ASN A 101 12.38 -2.28 0.55
C ASN A 101 13.72 -1.85 -0.08
N ARG A 102 13.71 -1.51 -1.37
CA ARG A 102 14.89 -1.08 -2.12
C ARG A 102 14.75 0.36 -2.61
N PHE A 103 14.23 1.25 -1.77
CA PHE A 103 14.20 2.67 -2.08
C PHE A 103 15.62 3.25 -2.06
N ASP A 104 16.32 3.12 -3.18
CA ASP A 104 17.73 3.47 -3.38
C ASP A 104 17.94 4.69 -4.29
N ARG A 105 16.85 5.28 -4.78
CA ARG A 105 16.85 6.37 -5.76
C ARG A 105 16.13 7.61 -5.22
N PRO A 106 16.57 8.82 -5.60
CA PRO A 106 15.92 10.05 -5.19
C PRO A 106 14.48 10.18 -5.73
N ASP A 107 14.17 9.57 -6.88
CA ASP A 107 12.83 9.53 -7.46
C ASP A 107 11.94 8.40 -6.90
N MET A 108 12.29 7.84 -5.73
CA MET A 108 11.53 6.79 -5.05
C MET A 108 10.15 7.25 -4.55
N LEU A 109 9.93 8.54 -4.37
CA LEU A 109 8.65 9.11 -3.93
C LEU A 109 8.04 9.97 -5.04
N PRO A 110 6.71 9.96 -5.20
CA PRO A 110 6.07 10.68 -6.28
C PRO A 110 6.15 12.20 -6.05
N LYS A 111 6.58 12.94 -7.08
CA LYS A 111 6.61 14.41 -7.11
C LYS A 111 5.18 14.93 -7.10
N GLY A 112 4.65 15.20 -5.91
CA GLY A 112 3.23 15.49 -5.70
C GLY A 112 2.67 14.93 -4.40
N LEU A 113 3.45 14.18 -3.64
CA LEU A 113 3.04 13.68 -2.32
C LEU A 113 2.54 14.82 -1.42
N THR A 114 3.18 16.00 -1.48
CA THR A 114 2.80 17.21 -0.72
C THR A 114 1.65 18.01 -1.34
N GLN A 115 1.27 17.73 -2.58
CA GLN A 115 0.24 18.48 -3.34
C GLN A 115 -1.09 17.72 -3.42
N THR A 116 -1.15 16.53 -2.81
CA THR A 116 -2.29 15.63 -2.90
C THR A 116 -2.99 15.49 -1.56
N PRO A 117 -4.28 15.11 -1.52
CA PRO A 117 -5.01 14.93 -0.27
C PRO A 117 -4.35 13.92 0.68
N LEU A 118 -3.57 12.99 0.13
CA LEU A 118 -2.76 12.04 0.87
C LEU A 118 -1.83 12.74 1.90
N SER A 119 -1.26 13.89 1.59
CA SER A 119 -0.42 14.62 2.57
C SER A 119 -1.16 15.06 3.83
N HIS A 120 -2.48 15.23 3.75
CA HIS A 120 -3.31 15.68 4.87
C HIS A 120 -3.82 14.51 5.70
N SER A 121 -3.99 13.34 5.09
CA SER A 121 -4.45 12.12 5.76
C SER A 121 -3.30 11.28 6.32
N LEU A 122 -2.13 11.28 5.67
CA LEU A 122 -0.99 10.46 6.04
C LEU A 122 -0.35 10.94 7.34
N GLN A 123 -0.52 10.16 8.39
CA GLN A 123 0.02 10.42 9.72
C GLN A 123 1.32 9.65 9.97
N VAL A 124 1.42 8.44 9.43
CA VAL A 124 2.56 7.55 9.66
C VAL A 124 3.15 7.12 8.32
N LEU A 125 4.41 7.50 8.10
CA LEU A 125 5.22 7.06 6.98
C LEU A 125 6.45 6.32 7.51
N ASN A 126 6.47 5.00 7.40
CA ASN A 126 7.60 4.18 7.84
C ASN A 126 8.33 3.59 6.64
N LEU A 127 9.50 4.13 6.34
CA LEU A 127 10.39 3.64 5.30
C LEU A 127 11.70 3.07 5.87
N SER A 128 11.73 2.67 7.14
CA SER A 128 12.94 2.13 7.80
C SER A 128 13.54 0.92 7.06
N GLY A 129 14.85 0.72 7.17
CA GLY A 129 15.53 -0.42 6.54
C GLY A 129 15.56 -0.40 5.01
N ASN A 130 15.31 0.76 4.39
CA ASN A 130 15.67 1.03 3.00
C ASN A 130 17.08 1.65 2.92
N CYS A 131 17.69 1.58 1.73
CA CYS A 131 19.00 2.14 1.45
C CYS A 131 18.88 3.60 0.99
N PHE A 132 18.70 4.53 1.91
CA PHE A 132 18.67 5.97 1.62
C PHE A 132 20.06 6.57 1.44
#